data_AF-C0EWT2-F1
#
_entry.id   AF-C0EWT2-F1
#
_cell.length_a   1.000
_cell.length_b   1.000
_cell.length_c   1.000
_cell.angle_alpha   90.00
_cell.angle_beta   90.00
_cell.angle_gamma   90.00
#
_symmetry.space_group_name_H-M   'P 1'
#
loop_
_entity.id
_entity.type
_entity.pdbx_description
1 polymer ?
#
loop_
_entity_poly.entity_id
_entity_poly.type
_entity_poly.pdbx_seq_one_letter_code
_entity_poly.pdbx_strand_id
1 'polypeptide(L)'
;METINHFQCFDYMIDSANDILDEDFIKNTHKILKTNTSDSRISWFNVGEYKSRKNMVGDLITTPPEKVKSTIEKLLNEYNKKQTVSFDDILDFHVKFERIHPFQDGNGRVGRIIMFKECLKYNIVPFIIEDNLKMYYYRGLKEWDNEKGYLRDTCLTAQDRYKQYLDYFEIKY
;
A
#
# COMPACT_ATOMS: atom_id res chain seq x y z
N MET A 1 -7.78 6.25 -18.34
CA MET A 1 -8.45 5.24 -17.49
C MET A 1 -7.70 5.02 -16.19
N GLU A 2 -6.41 4.68 -16.19
CA GLU A 2 -5.66 4.49 -14.93
C GLU A 2 -5.69 5.71 -13.99
N THR A 3 -5.59 6.93 -14.52
CA THR A 3 -5.73 8.17 -13.71
C THR A 3 -7.11 8.31 -13.08
N ILE A 4 -8.18 7.92 -13.79
CA ILE A 4 -9.56 7.97 -13.29
C ILE A 4 -9.74 6.94 -12.17
N ASN A 5 -9.27 5.71 -12.39
CA ASN A 5 -9.31 4.66 -11.38
C ASN A 5 -8.54 5.05 -10.12
N HIS A 6 -7.44 5.78 -10.27
CA HIS A 6 -6.69 6.28 -9.13
C HIS A 6 -7.51 7.27 -8.28
N PHE A 7 -8.24 8.21 -8.89
CA PHE A 7 -9.15 9.08 -8.15
C PHE A 7 -10.25 8.28 -7.44
N GLN A 8 -10.87 7.32 -8.14
CA GLN A 8 -11.88 6.44 -7.53
C GLN A 8 -11.34 5.62 -6.36
N CYS A 9 -10.08 5.16 -6.44
CA CYS A 9 -9.41 4.49 -5.33
C CYS A 9 -9.20 5.43 -4.13
N PHE A 10 -8.86 6.70 -4.39
CA PHE A 10 -8.71 7.70 -3.33
C PHE A 10 -10.06 8.00 -2.67
N ASP A 11 -11.13 8.20 -3.45
CA ASP A 11 -12.49 8.42 -2.91
C ASP A 11 -12.91 7.23 -2.02
N TYR A 12 -12.76 6.00 -2.53
CA TYR A 12 -13.05 4.78 -1.77
C TYR A 12 -12.22 4.68 -0.48
N MET A 13 -10.95 5.08 -0.53
CA MET A 13 -10.07 5.09 0.64
C MET A 13 -10.51 6.11 1.70
N ILE A 14 -10.94 7.30 1.29
CA ILE A 14 -11.46 8.34 2.19
C ILE A 14 -12.76 7.87 2.85
N ASP A 15 -13.68 7.29 2.07
CA ASP A 15 -14.95 6.77 2.59
C ASP A 15 -14.75 5.67 3.65
N SER A 16 -13.68 4.87 3.50
CA SER A 16 -13.30 3.80 4.44
C SER A 16 -12.19 4.19 5.42
N ALA A 17 -11.83 5.47 5.55
CA ALA A 17 -10.64 5.89 6.31
C ALA A 17 -10.64 5.36 7.76
N ASN A 18 -11.79 5.39 8.44
CA ASN A 18 -11.93 4.97 9.83
C ASN A 18 -12.14 3.46 10.02
N ASP A 19 -12.38 2.70 8.94
CA ASP A 19 -12.71 1.29 9.01
C ASP A 19 -11.50 0.43 9.41
N ILE A 20 -11.77 -0.77 9.93
CA ILE A 20 -10.72 -1.78 10.14
C ILE A 20 -10.17 -2.24 8.79
N LEU A 21 -8.85 -2.26 8.66
CA LEU A 21 -8.22 -2.78 7.45
C LEU A 21 -8.49 -4.28 7.36
N ASP A 22 -9.14 -4.69 6.27
CA ASP A 22 -9.52 -6.06 6.02
C ASP A 22 -9.17 -6.50 4.59
N GLU A 23 -9.41 -7.78 4.29
CA GLU A 23 -9.13 -8.36 2.99
C GLU A 23 -10.00 -7.72 1.88
N ASP A 24 -11.24 -7.36 2.20
CA ASP A 24 -12.19 -6.78 1.26
C ASP A 24 -11.74 -5.39 0.79
N PHE A 25 -11.26 -4.54 1.69
CA PHE A 25 -10.67 -3.25 1.33
C PHE A 25 -9.50 -3.42 0.37
N ILE A 26 -8.59 -4.36 0.65
CA ILE A 26 -7.39 -4.63 -0.17
C ILE A 26 -7.80 -5.08 -1.58
N LYS A 27 -8.74 -6.04 -1.67
CA LYS A 27 -9.24 -6.57 -2.93
C LYS A 27 -10.04 -5.56 -3.73
N ASN A 28 -10.94 -4.81 -3.08
CA ASN A 28 -11.73 -3.77 -3.74
C ASN A 28 -10.86 -2.62 -4.25
N THR A 29 -9.84 -2.21 -3.48
CA THR A 29 -8.86 -1.23 -3.95
C THR A 29 -8.17 -1.71 -5.22
N HIS A 30 -7.70 -2.97 -5.25
CA HIS A 30 -7.11 -3.56 -6.46
C HIS A 30 -8.11 -3.65 -7.62
N LYS A 31 -9.36 -4.02 -7.34
CA LYS A 31 -10.45 -4.09 -8.32
C LYS A 31 -10.68 -2.74 -9.00
N ILE A 32 -10.86 -1.68 -8.23
CA ILE A 32 -11.06 -0.32 -8.75
C ILE A 32 -9.85 0.09 -9.61
N LEU A 33 -8.64 -0.12 -9.08
CA LEU A 33 -7.39 0.23 -9.76
C LEU A 33 -7.27 -0.42 -11.15
N LYS A 34 -7.64 -1.69 -11.26
CA LYS A 34 -7.42 -2.53 -12.45
C LYS A 34 -8.63 -2.66 -13.37
N THR A 35 -9.82 -2.25 -12.96
CA THR A 35 -11.01 -2.28 -13.82
C THR A 35 -10.81 -1.40 -15.07
N ASN A 36 -11.22 -1.88 -16.24
CA ASN A 36 -11.08 -1.19 -17.53
C ASN A 36 -9.64 -0.83 -17.95
N THR A 37 -8.64 -1.52 -17.42
CA THR A 37 -7.23 -1.38 -17.83
C THR A 37 -6.88 -2.33 -18.97
N SER A 38 -5.65 -2.27 -19.49
CA SER A 38 -5.15 -3.32 -20.40
C SER A 38 -5.13 -4.69 -19.74
N ASP A 39 -4.78 -4.73 -18.45
CA ASP A 39 -4.63 -5.96 -17.71
C ASP A 39 -5.98 -6.66 -17.50
N SER A 40 -7.08 -5.90 -17.32
CA SER A 40 -8.41 -6.50 -17.19
C SER A 40 -8.91 -7.20 -18.45
N ARG A 41 -8.25 -7.01 -19.60
CA ARG A 41 -8.55 -7.74 -20.84
C ARG A 41 -7.81 -9.07 -20.95
N ILE A 42 -6.86 -9.33 -20.05
CA ILE A 42 -6.06 -10.55 -20.03
C ILE A 42 -6.82 -11.62 -19.25
N SER A 43 -7.19 -12.72 -19.91
CA SER A 43 -8.06 -13.76 -19.33
C SER A 43 -7.55 -14.40 -18.04
N TRP A 44 -6.23 -14.43 -17.85
CA TRP A 44 -5.59 -15.00 -16.66
C TRP A 44 -5.25 -13.95 -15.59
N PHE A 45 -5.54 -12.67 -15.83
CA PHE A 45 -5.30 -11.59 -14.88
C PHE A 45 -6.51 -11.42 -13.97
N ASN A 46 -6.32 -11.72 -12.69
CA ASN A 46 -7.36 -11.68 -11.67
C ASN A 46 -7.57 -10.26 -11.16
N VAL A 47 -8.53 -9.52 -11.71
CA VAL A 47 -8.90 -8.18 -11.22
C VAL A 47 -9.65 -8.31 -9.89
N GLY A 48 -9.18 -7.59 -8.87
CA GLY A 48 -9.75 -7.66 -7.52
C GLY A 48 -9.49 -8.96 -6.75
N GLU A 49 -8.74 -9.90 -7.32
CA GLU A 49 -8.49 -11.21 -6.71
C GLU A 49 -7.00 -11.52 -6.70
N TYR A 50 -6.57 -12.40 -5.79
CA TYR A 50 -5.16 -12.76 -5.68
C TYR A 50 -4.63 -13.44 -6.94
N LYS A 51 -3.31 -13.30 -7.14
CA LYS A 51 -2.60 -13.88 -8.27
C LYS A 51 -2.81 -15.39 -8.34
N SER A 52 -3.05 -15.90 -9.54
CA SER A 52 -3.12 -17.33 -9.86
C SER A 52 -1.77 -17.89 -10.34
N ARG A 53 -0.79 -17.00 -10.58
CA ARG A 53 0.55 -17.33 -11.09
C ARG A 53 1.63 -16.74 -10.18
N LYS A 54 2.80 -17.37 -10.17
CA LYS A 54 3.97 -16.85 -9.46
C LYS A 54 4.43 -15.54 -10.10
N ASN A 55 4.89 -14.60 -9.29
CA ASN A 55 5.51 -13.36 -9.73
C ASN A 55 6.71 -13.00 -8.84
N MET A 56 7.52 -12.06 -9.31
CA MET A 56 8.75 -11.61 -8.66
C MET A 56 8.82 -10.08 -8.68
N VAL A 57 9.55 -9.51 -7.72
CA VAL A 57 9.84 -8.07 -7.66
C VAL A 57 11.35 -7.89 -7.76
N GLY A 58 11.83 -7.50 -8.94
CA GLY A 58 13.26 -7.64 -9.25
C GLY A 58 13.67 -9.11 -9.10
N ASP A 59 14.68 -9.37 -8.26
CA ASP A 59 15.17 -10.71 -7.97
C ASP A 59 14.45 -11.39 -6.78
N LEU A 60 13.49 -10.72 -6.15
CA LEU A 60 12.77 -11.24 -5.00
C LEU A 60 11.62 -12.15 -5.44
N ILE A 61 11.74 -13.45 -5.11
CA ILE A 61 10.62 -14.40 -5.21
C ILE A 61 9.60 -14.07 -4.12
N THR A 62 8.35 -13.88 -4.53
CA THR A 62 7.25 -13.50 -3.63
C THR A 62 6.47 -14.73 -3.15
N THR A 63 5.51 -14.52 -2.24
CA THR A 63 4.64 -15.60 -1.73
C THR A 63 3.95 -16.33 -2.90
N PRO A 64 4.00 -17.68 -2.96
CA PRO A 64 3.37 -18.42 -4.05
C PRO A 64 1.83 -18.32 -3.96
N PRO A 65 1.10 -18.37 -5.09
CA PRO A 65 -0.35 -18.19 -5.16
C PRO A 65 -1.15 -18.92 -4.07
N GLU A 66 -0.85 -20.19 -3.85
CA GLU A 66 -1.53 -21.08 -2.91
C GLU A 66 -1.36 -20.68 -1.44
N LYS A 67 -0.40 -19.81 -1.11
CA LYS A 67 -0.14 -19.29 0.24
C LYS A 67 -0.54 -17.84 0.43
N VAL A 68 -0.92 -17.12 -0.64
CA VAL A 68 -1.19 -15.66 -0.55
C VAL A 68 -2.29 -15.38 0.47
N LYS A 69 -3.43 -16.07 0.36
CA LYS A 69 -4.60 -15.85 1.24
C LYS A 69 -4.24 -15.99 2.72
N SER A 70 -3.69 -17.14 3.11
CA SER A 70 -3.32 -17.39 4.52
C SER A 70 -2.24 -16.45 5.03
N THR A 71 -1.35 -15.97 4.15
CA THR A 71 -0.30 -15.02 4.54
C THR A 71 -0.86 -13.60 4.74
N ILE A 72 -1.80 -13.16 3.90
CA ILE A 72 -2.51 -11.88 4.08
C ILE A 72 -3.39 -11.92 5.32
N GLU A 73 -4.16 -13.00 5.54
CA GLU A 73 -4.97 -13.19 6.75
C GLU A 73 -4.09 -13.10 8.01
N LYS A 74 -2.92 -13.75 8.01
CA LYS A 74 -1.97 -13.66 9.11
C LYS A 74 -1.46 -12.23 9.31
N LEU A 75 -1.07 -11.53 8.24
CA LEU A 75 -0.58 -10.16 8.30
C LEU A 75 -1.64 -9.20 8.87
N LEU A 76 -2.89 -9.28 8.39
CA LEU A 76 -4.01 -8.49 8.88
C LEU A 76 -4.30 -8.79 10.36
N ASN A 77 -4.31 -10.07 10.75
CA ASN A 77 -4.54 -10.46 12.14
C ASN A 77 -3.45 -9.96 13.09
N GLU A 78 -2.18 -9.98 12.68
CA GLU A 78 -1.07 -9.44 13.48
C GLU A 78 -1.16 -7.93 13.63
N TYR A 79 -1.51 -7.23 12.55
CA TYR A 79 -1.62 -5.78 12.53
C TYR A 79 -2.84 -5.27 13.33
N ASN A 80 -4.02 -5.85 13.12
CA ASN A 80 -5.27 -5.45 13.79
C ASN A 80 -5.30 -5.81 15.29
N LYS A 81 -4.36 -6.61 15.80
CA LYS A 81 -4.20 -6.88 17.25
C LYS A 81 -3.50 -5.75 18.00
N LYS A 82 -2.88 -4.79 17.31
CA LYS A 82 -2.17 -3.67 17.93
C LYS A 82 -3.18 -2.69 18.54
N GLN A 83 -3.01 -2.38 19.83
CA GLN A 83 -3.87 -1.39 20.52
C GLN A 83 -3.58 0.04 20.05
N THR A 84 -2.31 0.33 19.80
CA THR A 84 -1.83 1.57 19.20
C THR A 84 -0.97 1.21 17.99
N VAL A 85 -1.15 1.95 16.89
CA VAL A 85 -0.39 1.78 15.66
C VAL A 85 0.51 3.01 15.50
N SER A 86 1.81 2.75 15.42
CA SER A 86 2.82 3.77 15.14
C SER A 86 3.08 3.90 13.64
N PHE A 87 3.81 4.95 13.25
CA PHE A 87 4.27 5.11 11.87
C PHE A 87 5.09 3.90 11.39
N ASP A 88 5.95 3.35 12.23
CA ASP A 88 6.75 2.16 11.88
C ASP A 88 5.90 0.90 11.72
N ASP A 89 4.79 0.79 12.43
CA ASP A 89 3.86 -0.34 12.26
C ASP A 89 3.19 -0.29 10.88
N ILE A 90 2.84 0.91 10.40
CA ILE A 90 2.30 1.13 9.05
C ILE A 90 3.35 0.79 7.99
N LEU A 91 4.60 1.25 8.18
CA LEU A 91 5.70 0.94 7.26
C LEU A 91 6.03 -0.56 7.25
N ASP A 92 6.04 -1.22 8.41
CA ASP A 92 6.28 -2.66 8.54
C ASP A 92 5.18 -3.47 7.84
N PHE A 93 3.91 -3.08 8.02
CA PHE A 93 2.79 -3.68 7.29
C PHE A 93 3.01 -3.56 5.78
N HIS A 94 3.35 -2.37 5.31
CA HIS A 94 3.56 -2.10 3.88
C HIS A 94 4.72 -2.91 3.29
N VAL A 95 5.84 -3.01 4.00
CA VAL A 95 6.98 -3.85 3.59
C VAL A 95 6.56 -5.33 3.49
N LYS A 96 5.84 -5.85 4.49
CA LYS A 96 5.34 -7.22 4.47
C LYS A 96 4.34 -7.45 3.33
N PHE A 97 3.42 -6.51 3.10
CA PHE A 97 2.48 -6.56 1.99
C PHE A 97 3.19 -6.62 0.64
N GLU A 98 4.19 -5.75 0.41
CA GLU A 98 4.98 -5.74 -0.83
C GLU A 98 5.76 -7.04 -1.04
N ARG A 99 6.26 -7.67 0.03
CA ARG A 99 6.96 -8.98 -0.01
C ARG A 99 6.00 -10.14 -0.32
N ILE A 100 4.77 -10.10 0.19
CA ILE A 100 3.72 -11.08 -0.16
C ILE A 100 3.35 -10.93 -1.64
N HIS A 101 3.23 -9.69 -2.09
CA HIS A 101 2.91 -9.32 -3.47
C HIS A 101 1.63 -10.05 -3.97
N PRO A 102 0.48 -9.84 -3.31
CA PRO A 102 -0.69 -10.71 -3.45
C PRO A 102 -1.35 -10.68 -4.84
N PHE A 103 -1.17 -9.61 -5.60
CA PHE A 103 -1.76 -9.42 -6.93
C PHE A 103 -0.75 -9.63 -8.04
N GLN A 104 -1.25 -9.85 -9.26
CA GLN A 104 -0.40 -10.05 -10.43
C GLN A 104 0.37 -8.77 -10.82
N ASP A 105 -0.27 -7.62 -10.71
CA ASP A 105 0.32 -6.28 -10.78
C ASP A 105 -0.49 -5.30 -9.91
N GLY A 106 0.04 -4.12 -9.62
CA GLY A 106 -0.68 -3.07 -8.89
C GLY A 106 -0.41 -3.07 -7.38
N ASN A 107 0.38 -4.01 -6.87
CA ASN A 107 0.72 -4.15 -5.45
C ASN A 107 1.22 -2.83 -4.84
N GLY A 108 2.24 -2.21 -5.44
CA GLY A 108 2.77 -0.93 -4.95
C GLY A 108 1.75 0.20 -4.86
N ARG A 109 0.72 0.21 -5.74
CA ARG A 109 -0.35 1.21 -5.72
C ARG A 109 -1.32 0.92 -4.58
N VAL A 110 -1.74 -0.34 -4.43
CA VAL A 110 -2.60 -0.78 -3.33
C VAL A 110 -1.91 -0.58 -1.97
N GLY A 111 -0.64 -0.95 -1.84
CA GLY A 111 0.15 -0.76 -0.62
C GLY A 111 0.26 0.71 -0.19
N ARG A 112 0.50 1.63 -1.14
CA ARG A 112 0.51 3.07 -0.83
C ARG A 112 -0.86 3.61 -0.44
N ILE A 113 -1.94 3.12 -1.04
CA ILE A 113 -3.31 3.48 -0.63
C ILE A 113 -3.59 2.99 0.79
N ILE A 114 -3.18 1.76 1.13
CA ILE A 114 -3.28 1.23 2.50
C ILE A 114 -2.49 2.10 3.49
N MET A 115 -1.22 2.43 3.17
CA MET A 115 -0.41 3.31 4.04
C MET A 115 -1.09 4.65 4.29
N PHE A 116 -1.64 5.26 3.23
CA PHE A 116 -2.33 6.54 3.35
C PHE A 116 -3.58 6.43 4.24
N LYS A 117 -4.43 5.43 3.99
CA LYS A 117 -5.63 5.13 4.79
C LYS A 117 -5.29 4.98 6.27
N GLU A 118 -4.29 4.17 6.57
CA GLU A 118 -3.92 3.85 7.94
C GLU A 118 -3.27 5.04 8.65
N CYS A 119 -2.58 5.93 7.92
CA CYS A 119 -2.16 7.21 8.49
C CYS A 119 -3.38 8.03 8.94
N LEU A 120 -4.40 8.18 8.08
CA LEU A 120 -5.62 8.92 8.43
C LEU A 120 -6.31 8.32 9.67
N LYS A 121 -6.49 6.99 9.68
CA LYS A 121 -7.16 6.28 10.77
C LYS A 121 -6.52 6.53 12.14
N TYR A 122 -5.19 6.56 12.18
CA TYR A 122 -4.43 6.67 13.42
C TYR A 122 -3.95 8.10 13.72
N ASN A 123 -4.54 9.11 13.07
CA ASN A 123 -4.18 10.53 13.22
C ASN A 123 -2.68 10.79 13.00
N ILE A 124 -2.10 10.08 12.03
CA ILE A 124 -0.75 10.33 11.54
C ILE A 124 -0.88 11.10 10.23
N VAL A 125 -0.08 12.15 10.05
CA VAL A 125 -0.09 12.92 8.80
C VAL A 125 0.21 11.97 7.62
N PRO A 126 -0.68 11.87 6.62
CA PRO A 126 -0.43 11.00 5.47
C PRO A 126 0.67 11.60 4.58
N PHE A 127 1.13 10.83 3.60
CA PHE A 127 2.22 11.24 2.72
C PHE A 127 2.12 10.58 1.35
N ILE A 128 2.76 11.21 0.35
CA ILE A 128 2.81 10.72 -1.03
C ILE A 128 4.26 10.56 -1.45
N ILE A 129 4.64 9.37 -1.90
CA ILE A 129 5.98 9.12 -2.43
C ILE A 129 6.05 9.70 -3.85
N GLU A 130 6.65 10.88 -3.97
CA GLU A 130 6.93 11.54 -5.25
C GLU A 130 8.04 10.83 -6.05
N ASP A 131 8.08 11.07 -7.36
CA ASP A 131 9.00 10.38 -8.27
C ASP A 131 10.49 10.58 -7.92
N ASN A 132 10.86 11.75 -7.38
CA ASN A 132 12.23 12.02 -6.94
C ASN A 132 12.65 11.22 -5.68
N LEU A 133 11.69 10.69 -4.91
CA LEU A 133 11.94 9.85 -3.73
C LEU A 133 11.92 8.35 -4.07
N LYS A 134 11.50 7.98 -5.28
CA LYS A 134 11.22 6.60 -5.69
C LYS A 134 12.40 5.66 -5.50
N MET A 135 13.62 6.08 -5.83
CA MET A 135 14.82 5.26 -5.67
C MET A 135 15.18 5.02 -4.20
N TYR A 136 15.02 6.05 -3.35
CA TYR A 136 15.22 5.94 -1.91
C TYR A 136 14.17 5.05 -1.26
N TYR A 137 12.91 5.17 -1.71
CA TYR A 137 11.82 4.31 -1.27
C TYR A 137 12.07 2.84 -1.61
N TYR A 138 12.51 2.52 -2.82
CA TYR A 138 12.84 1.13 -3.19
C TYR A 138 14.03 0.57 -2.41
N ARG A 139 15.06 1.39 -2.15
CA ARG A 139 16.14 1.02 -1.24
C ARG A 139 15.62 0.75 0.16
N GLY A 140 14.74 1.60 0.68
CA GLY A 140 14.12 1.45 1.99
C GLY A 140 13.35 0.15 2.14
N LEU A 141 12.54 -0.22 1.14
CA LEU A 141 11.82 -1.51 1.14
C LEU A 141 12.78 -2.71 1.18
N LYS A 142 13.86 -2.65 0.39
CA LYS A 142 14.86 -3.72 0.31
C LYS A 142 15.63 -3.90 1.61
N GLU A 143 16.00 -2.79 2.24
CA GLU A 143 16.89 -2.77 3.41
C GLU A 143 16.15 -2.74 4.75
N TRP A 144 14.82 -2.88 4.77
CA TRP A 144 14.00 -2.74 5.99
C TRP A 144 14.49 -3.58 7.19
N ASP A 145 14.96 -4.81 6.96
CA ASP A 145 15.44 -5.69 8.04
C ASP A 145 16.87 -5.35 8.50
N ASN A 146 17.63 -4.59 7.70
CA ASN A 146 19.02 -4.20 7.99
C ASN A 146 19.10 -2.79 8.56
N GLU A 147 18.41 -1.83 7.93
CA GLU A 147 18.41 -0.41 8.27
C GLU A 147 17.03 0.21 7.95
N LYS A 148 16.16 0.24 8.97
CA LYS A 148 14.80 0.81 8.85
C LYS A 148 14.80 2.29 8.50
N GLY A 149 15.86 3.03 8.89
CA GLY A 149 15.99 4.46 8.65
C GLY A 149 15.85 4.83 7.18
N TYR A 150 16.31 3.99 6.25
CA TYR A 150 16.20 4.29 4.81
C TYR A 150 14.75 4.46 4.34
N LEU A 151 13.83 3.59 4.76
CA LEU A 151 12.42 3.74 4.40
C LEU A 151 11.77 4.84 5.24
N ARG A 152 12.02 4.81 6.55
CA ARG A 152 11.41 5.74 7.51
C ARG A 152 11.68 7.19 7.12
N ASP A 153 12.94 7.55 6.91
CA ASP A 153 13.36 8.93 6.61
C ASP A 153 12.87 9.38 5.23
N THR A 154 12.81 8.46 4.27
CA THR A 154 12.21 8.75 2.95
C THR A 154 10.72 9.08 3.09
N CYS A 155 9.97 8.30 3.87
CA CYS A 155 8.55 8.54 4.10
C CYS A 155 8.31 9.80 4.96
N LEU A 156 9.17 10.10 5.94
CA LEU A 156 9.11 11.34 6.71
C LEU A 156 9.39 12.57 5.83
N THR A 157 10.36 12.47 4.90
CA THR A 157 10.60 13.53 3.90
C THR A 157 9.36 13.77 3.03
N ALA A 158 8.69 12.71 2.60
CA ALA A 158 7.42 12.82 1.87
C ALA A 158 6.30 13.43 2.72
N GLN A 159 6.25 13.09 4.01
CA GLN A 159 5.29 13.64 4.96
C GLN A 159 5.51 15.14 5.18
N ASP A 160 6.75 15.60 5.29
CA ASP A 160 7.05 17.03 5.44
C ASP A 160 6.64 17.84 4.21
N ARG A 161 6.77 17.29 3.00
CA ARG A 161 6.20 17.90 1.79
C ARG A 161 4.67 17.92 1.82
N TYR A 162 4.05 16.85 2.31
CA TYR A 162 2.60 16.81 2.44
C TYR A 162 2.09 17.86 3.44
N LYS A 163 2.80 18.06 4.56
CA LYS A 163 2.51 19.13 5.54
C LYS A 163 2.55 20.51 4.90
N GLN A 164 3.51 20.79 4.00
CA GLN A 164 3.55 22.06 3.26
C GLN A 164 2.28 22.30 2.42
N TYR A 165 1.73 21.24 1.80
CA TYR A 165 0.44 21.35 1.11
C TYR A 165 -0.72 21.59 2.09
N LEU A 166 -0.74 20.89 3.23
CA LEU A 166 -1.76 21.11 4.26
C LEU A 166 -1.71 22.54 4.79
N ASP A 167 -0.52 23.07 5.08
CA ASP A 167 -0.31 24.45 5.49
C ASP A 167 -0.80 25.44 4.42
N TYR A 168 -0.47 25.19 3.14
CA TYR A 168 -0.93 26.01 2.01
C TYR A 168 -2.45 26.06 1.88
N PHE A 169 -3.14 24.95 2.15
CA PHE A 169 -4.60 24.85 2.14
C PHE A 169 -5.26 25.13 3.51
N GLU A 170 -4.49 25.58 4.50
CA GLU A 170 -4.96 25.92 5.86
C GLU A 170 -5.63 24.73 6.61
N ILE A 171 -5.21 23.51 6.31
CA ILE A 171 -5.70 22.28 6.95
C ILE A 171 -4.84 21.97 8.17
N LYS A 172 -5.46 21.91 9.35
CA LYS A 172 -4.78 21.52 10.60
C LYS A 172 -4.53 20.01 10.65
N TYR A 173 -3.39 19.64 11.21
CA TYR A 173 -2.96 18.25 11.41
C TYR A 173 -2.24 18.07 12.75
#